data_AF-A0AA36HB81-F1
#
_entry.id   AF-A0AA36HB81-F1
#
_cell.length_a   1.000
_cell.length_b   1.000
_cell.length_c   1.000
_cell.angle_alpha   90.00
_cell.angle_beta   90.00
_cell.angle_gamma   90.00
#
_symmetry.space_group_name_H-M   'P 1'
#
loop_
_entity.id
_entity.type
_entity.pdbx_description
1 polymer ?
#
loop_
_entity_poly.entity_id
_entity_poly.type
_entity_poly.pdbx_seq_one_letter_code
_entity_poly.pdbx_strand_id
1 'polypeptide(L)' 'MMLLSDKINRACWLHDRCYEKQKGKSYCDKVFCEKLDYLEAKYLPRINFCPIKSTCTAVTYFGDKAYEACQKD' A
#
# COMPACT_ATOMS: atom_id res chain seq x y z
N MET A 1 7.86 -20.57 -5.45
CA MET A 1 6.69 -20.22 -4.61
C MET A 1 6.96 -18.84 -4.02
N MET A 2 6.06 -17.86 -4.18
CA MET A 2 6.25 -16.49 -3.69
C MET A 2 5.64 -16.35 -2.29
N LEU A 3 6.39 -15.77 -1.34
CA LEU A 3 5.91 -15.56 0.02
C LEU A 3 4.87 -14.43 0.10
N LEU A 4 4.11 -14.35 1.19
CA LEU A 4 3.16 -13.25 1.39
C LEU A 4 3.90 -11.90 1.49
N SER A 5 5.07 -11.88 2.12
CA SER A 5 5.96 -10.71 2.19
C SER A 5 6.31 -10.18 0.79
N ASP A 6 6.62 -11.05 -0.16
CA ASP A 6 6.94 -10.65 -1.53
C ASP A 6 5.75 -9.97 -2.23
N LYS A 7 4.53 -10.43 -1.93
CA LYS A 7 3.30 -9.84 -2.48
C LYS A 7 3.01 -8.47 -1.88
N ILE A 8 3.29 -8.30 -0.59
CA ILE A 8 3.18 -7.02 0.11
C ILE A 8 4.23 -6.04 -0.43
N ASN A 9 5.49 -6.48 -0.54
CA ASN A 9 6.57 -5.67 -1.12
C ASN A 9 6.24 -5.20 -2.54
N ARG A 10 5.63 -6.07 -3.35
CA ARG A 10 5.15 -5.68 -4.68
C ARG A 10 4.02 -4.65 -4.62
N ALA A 11 3.13 -4.73 -3.64
CA ALA A 11 2.10 -3.71 -3.43
C ALA A 11 2.72 -2.37 -3.04
N CYS A 12 3.71 -2.35 -2.13
CA CYS A 12 4.45 -1.15 -1.76
C CYS A 12 5.15 -0.51 -2.97
N TRP A 13 5.88 -1.31 -3.76
CA TRP A 13 6.55 -0.80 -4.96
C TRP A 13 5.59 -0.15 -5.97
N LEU A 14 4.38 -0.71 -6.12
CA LEU A 14 3.35 -0.12 -7.00
C LEU A 14 2.77 1.18 -6.44
N HIS A 15 2.66 1.28 -5.11
CA HIS A 15 2.23 2.49 -4.42
C HIS A 15 3.27 3.61 -4.54
N ASP A 16 4.54 3.31 -4.30
CA ASP A 16 5.66 4.25 -4.48
C ASP A 16 5.71 4.75 -5.93
N ARG A 17 5.59 3.85 -6.91
CA ARG A 17 5.52 4.23 -8.34
C ARG A 17 4.29 5.07 -8.68
N CYS A 18 3.20 4.92 -7.94
CA CYS A 18 2.02 5.75 -8.09
C CYS A 18 2.26 7.17 -7.56
N TYR A 19 2.97 7.28 -6.42
CA TYR A 19 3.44 8.54 -5.85
C TYR A 19 4.41 9.26 -6.78
N GLU A 20 5.44 8.58 -7.29
CA GLU A 20 6.39 9.12 -8.28
C GLU A 20 5.67 9.69 -9.51
N LYS A 21 4.61 9.02 -9.97
CA LYS A 21 3.82 9.46 -11.12
C LYS A 21 2.79 10.54 -10.81
N GLN A 22 2.72 11.00 -9.56
CA GLN A 22 1.82 12.06 -9.12
C GLN A 22 0.35 11.83 -9.51
N LYS A 23 -0.12 10.58 -9.40
CA LYS A 23 -1.48 10.20 -9.80
C LYS A 23 -2.57 10.63 -8.81
N GLY A 24 -2.21 11.39 -7.78
CA GLY A 24 -3.06 11.77 -6.66
C GLY A 24 -2.88 10.81 -5.48
N LYS A 25 -2.45 11.35 -4.34
CA LYS A 25 -2.22 10.58 -3.11
C LYS A 25 -3.40 9.67 -2.75
N SER A 26 -4.60 10.25 -2.63
CA SER A 26 -5.81 9.51 -2.24
C SER A 26 -6.14 8.36 -3.20
N TYR A 27 -5.84 8.52 -4.49
CA TYR A 27 -5.99 7.44 -5.47
C TYR A 27 -4.97 6.33 -5.26
N CYS A 28 -3.70 6.70 -5.08
CA CYS A 28 -2.61 5.75 -4.83
C CYS A 28 -2.83 4.95 -3.54
N ASP A 29 -3.21 5.63 -2.46
CA ASP A 29 -3.55 5.02 -1.17
C ASP A 29 -4.73 4.05 -1.32
N LYS A 30 -5.80 4.48 -2.01
CA LYS A 30 -6.98 3.62 -2.25
C LYS A 30 -6.60 2.32 -2.98
N VAL A 31 -5.88 2.41 -4.09
CA VAL A 31 -5.47 1.23 -4.87
C VAL A 31 -4.56 0.31 -4.05
N PHE A 32 -3.68 0.88 -3.23
CA PHE A 32 -2.84 0.12 -2.31
C PHE A 32 -3.66 -0.60 -1.24
N CYS A 33 -4.60 0.09 -0.60
CA CYS A 33 -5.50 -0.50 0.41
C CYS A 33 -6.35 -1.64 -0.17
N GLU A 34 -6.96 -1.45 -1.34
CA GLU A 34 -7.70 -2.52 -2.04
C GLU A 34 -6.82 -3.74 -2.34
N LYS A 35 -5.54 -3.51 -2.64
CA LYS A 35 -4.58 -4.59 -2.87
C LYS A 35 -4.27 -5.37 -1.58
N LEU A 36 -4.12 -4.66 -0.47
CA LEU A 36 -3.89 -5.26 0.84
C LEU A 36 -5.10 -6.08 1.32
N ASP A 37 -6.31 -5.55 1.16
CA ASP A 37 -7.56 -6.27 1.48
C ASP A 37 -7.68 -7.57 0.67
N TYR A 38 -7.35 -7.53 -0.62
CA TYR A 38 -7.30 -8.73 -1.46
C TYR A 38 -6.29 -9.77 -0.95
N LEU A 39 -5.10 -9.32 -0.54
CA LEU A 39 -4.06 -10.23 -0.03
C LEU A 39 -4.45 -10.85 1.31
N GLU A 40 -5.05 -10.07 2.21
CA GLU A 40 -5.59 -10.54 3.48
C GLU A 40 -6.66 -11.61 3.25
N ALA A 41 -7.68 -11.31 2.44
CA ALA A 41 -8.76 -12.24 2.14
C ALA A 41 -8.26 -13.55 1.49
N LYS A 42 -7.24 -13.47 0.63
CA LYS A 42 -6.74 -14.62 -0.14
C LYS A 42 -5.77 -15.50 0.64
N TYR A 43 -4.89 -14.91 1.44
CA TYR A 43 -3.75 -15.63 2.03
C TYR A 43 -3.83 -15.73 3.55
N LEU A 44 -4.68 -14.93 4.21
CA LEU A 44 -4.87 -14.91 5.66
C LEU A 44 -6.36 -14.99 6.06
N PRO A 45 -7.19 -15.86 5.44
CA PRO A 45 -8.65 -15.84 5.64
C PRO A 45 -9.12 -16.12 7.08
N ARG A 46 -8.22 -16.55 7.98
CA ARG A 46 -8.52 -16.90 9.38
C ARG A 46 -7.61 -16.23 10.41
N ILE A 47 -6.70 -15.36 9.96
CA ILE A 47 -5.82 -14.63 10.86
C ILE A 47 -6.29 -13.19 10.81
N ASN A 48 -6.80 -12.67 11.94
CA ASN A 48 -7.01 -11.24 12.18
C ASN A 48 -5.64 -10.54 12.25
N PHE A 49 -4.86 -10.59 11.17
CA PHE A 49 -3.53 -10.03 11.12
C PHE A 49 -3.64 -8.53 10.89
N CYS A 50 -3.77 -7.81 12.00
CA CYS A 50 -3.78 -6.35 12.11
C CYS A 50 -2.66 -5.60 11.34
N PRO A 51 -1.46 -6.16 11.09
CA PRO A 51 -0.38 -5.46 10.38
C PRO A 51 -0.73 -4.98 8.97
N ILE A 52 -1.53 -5.73 8.21
CA ILE A 52 -1.86 -5.37 6.82
C ILE A 52 -2.80 -4.16 6.78
N LYS A 53 -3.88 -4.18 7.57
CA LYS A 53 -4.79 -3.03 7.67
C LYS A 53 -4.12 -1.78 8.22
N SER A 54 -3.24 -1.94 9.22
CA SER A 54 -2.50 -0.80 9.76
C SER A 54 -1.53 -0.18 8.73
N THR A 55 -1.09 -0.92 7.71
CA THR A 55 -0.27 -0.34 6.63
C THR A 55 -1.08 0.62 5.75
N CYS A 56 -2.32 0.26 5.41
CA CYS A 56 -3.25 1.16 4.69
C CYS A 56 -3.53 2.44 5.49
N THR A 57 -3.82 2.30 6.80
CA THR A 57 -4.02 3.46 7.68
C THR A 57 -2.77 4.34 7.71
N ALA A 58 -1.59 3.75 7.83
CA ALA A 58 -0.34 4.50 7.91
C ALA A 58 -0.09 5.38 6.68
N VAL A 59 -0.21 4.83 5.46
CA VAL A 59 0.00 5.63 4.23
C VAL A 59 -1.08 6.70 4.05
N THR A 60 -2.32 6.39 4.44
CA THR A 60 -3.44 7.34 4.32
C THR A 60 -3.24 8.55 5.22
N TYR A 61 -2.81 8.37 6.47
CA TYR A 61 -2.66 9.47 7.44
C TYR A 61 -1.28 10.14 7.43
N PHE A 62 -0.21 9.42 7.08
CA PHE A 62 1.16 9.92 7.20
C PHE A 62 1.90 10.02 5.86
N GLY A 63 1.27 9.60 4.75
CA GLY A 63 1.90 9.58 3.44
C GLY A 63 2.04 10.94 2.75
N ASP A 64 1.48 12.03 3.30
CA ASP A 64 1.45 13.35 2.64
C ASP A 64 2.86 13.84 2.31
N LYS A 65 3.76 13.86 3.30
CA LYS A 65 5.14 14.30 3.11
C LYS A 65 5.90 13.44 2.09
N ALA A 66 5.64 12.14 2.07
CA ALA A 66 6.27 11.23 1.11
C ALA A 66 5.76 11.50 -0.31
N TYR A 67 4.45 11.71 -0.48
CA TYR A 67 3.84 12.07 -1.76
C TYR A 67 4.35 13.41 -2.30
N GLU A 68 4.42 14.43 -1.42
CA GLU A 68 4.95 15.76 -1.74
C GLU A 68 6.45 15.74 -2.08
N ALA A 69 7.24 14.90 -1.42
CA ALA A 69 8.66 14.76 -1.74
C ALA A 69 8.88 14.31 -3.18
N CYS A 70 8.02 13.41 -3.69
CA CYS A 70 8.05 12.96 -5.08
C CYS A 70 7.58 14.03 -6.10
N GLN A 71 7.15 15.22 -5.68
CA GLN A 71 6.82 16.34 -6.60
C GLN A 71 8.02 17.23 -6.92
N LYS A 72 9.10 17.11 -6.14
CA LYS A 72 10.23 18.04 -6.20
C LYS A 72 11.41 17.51 -7.00
N ASP A 73 11.23 16.41 -7.74
CA ASP A 73 12.15 15.88 -8.75
C ASP A 73 11.73 16.30 -10.16
#